data_AF-A0A1D6I6Y1-F1
#
_entry.id   AF-A0A1D6I6Y1-F1
#
_cell.length_a   1.000
_cell.length_b   1.000
_cell.length_c   1.000
_cell.angle_alpha   90.00
_cell.angle_beta   90.00
_cell.angle_gamma   90.00
#
_symmetry.space_group_name_H-M   'P 1'
#
loop_
_entity.id
_entity.type
_entity.pdbx_description
1 polymer ?
#
loop_
_entity_poly.entity_id
_entity_poly.type
_entity_poly.pdbx_seq_one_letter_code
_entity_poly.pdbx_strand_id
1 'polypeptide(L)'
;MPPAIAWAMSAGRGLLASLTLRMLGSTTSHSTSPPTGDTGDDAISPKSTTGPVYNLTATNCWMRTKSCAIKFGSASFFDFKRLVFDNITIVDSHRGLGMQIRDGGNVNDVVFSNIKMRTRYYHPLWWGRAEPIYITTCPRHPDSKEGAISDIRFINISSVSENGVFLAGSKHGLLRNLKFKNIDLTYKRWTNYTGGLYDYRPGCQEMVKHKTGGMMLEHISGLEIDNVRMRWARGSLKGWNVNPILFRPSTIDNLSFHDWQSVDVQ
;
A
#
# COMPACT_ATOMS: atom_id res chain seq x y z
N MET A 1 -2.16 14.05 -25.33
CA MET A 1 -2.17 13.62 -23.91
C MET A 1 -2.38 14.86 -23.07
N PRO A 2 -3.47 14.99 -22.29
CA PRO A 2 -3.56 16.07 -21.31
C PRO A 2 -2.62 15.75 -20.12
N PRO A 3 -2.10 16.75 -19.41
CA PRO A 3 -1.18 16.55 -18.30
C PRO A 3 -1.89 15.83 -17.15
N ALA A 4 -1.22 14.81 -16.61
CA ALA A 4 -1.56 14.15 -15.38
C ALA A 4 -1.40 15.11 -14.20
N ILE A 5 -2.44 15.32 -13.40
CA ILE A 5 -2.29 16.04 -12.13
C ILE A 5 -1.79 15.03 -11.09
N ALA A 6 -0.49 15.08 -10.80
CA ALA A 6 0.10 14.41 -9.63
C ALA A 6 0.09 15.40 -8.46
N TRP A 7 -0.50 15.02 -7.32
CA TRP A 7 -0.52 15.87 -6.13
C TRP A 7 0.61 15.48 -5.18
N ALA A 8 1.77 16.13 -5.34
CA ALA A 8 2.81 16.14 -4.32
C ALA A 8 2.45 17.18 -3.26
N MET A 9 2.04 16.73 -2.06
CA MET A 9 1.73 17.62 -0.95
C MET A 9 2.93 17.67 0.01
N SER A 10 3.53 18.85 0.18
CA SER A 10 4.50 19.12 1.24
C SER A 10 3.87 20.00 2.32
N ALA A 11 4.01 19.60 3.60
CA ALA A 11 3.55 20.42 4.72
C ALA A 11 4.50 21.62 4.91
N GLY A 12 4.10 22.82 4.46
CA GLY A 12 4.85 24.06 4.71
C GLY A 12 5.01 24.34 6.21
N ARG A 13 6.11 25.00 6.58
CA ARG A 13 6.42 25.35 7.98
C ARG A 13 5.22 26.02 8.66
N GLY A 14 4.66 25.38 9.68
CA GLY A 14 3.68 26.00 10.59
C GLY A 14 2.20 25.84 10.26
N LEU A 15 1.80 25.11 9.20
CA LEU A 15 0.37 24.83 8.96
C LEU A 15 -0.01 23.39 9.37
N LEU A 16 -1.00 23.28 10.26
CA LEU A 16 -1.87 22.11 10.38
C LEU A 16 -2.54 21.88 9.01
N ALA A 17 -1.99 20.99 8.19
CA ALA A 17 -2.57 20.66 6.88
C ALA A 17 -3.78 19.73 7.02
N SER A 18 -4.86 20.20 7.63
CA SER A 18 -6.17 19.53 7.55
C SER A 18 -6.72 19.76 6.15
N LEU A 19 -6.54 18.79 5.27
CA LEU A 19 -6.99 18.87 3.88
C LEU A 19 -8.02 17.78 3.62
N THR A 20 -9.20 18.17 3.12
CA THR A 20 -10.17 17.24 2.55
C THR A 20 -10.09 17.31 1.04
N LEU A 21 -9.53 16.28 0.42
CA LEU A 21 -9.56 16.12 -1.04
C LEU A 21 -10.82 15.34 -1.42
N ARG A 22 -11.77 16.00 -2.09
CA ARG A 22 -12.94 15.36 -2.69
C ARG A 22 -12.88 15.55 -4.19
N MET A 23 -12.61 14.47 -4.94
CA MET A 23 -12.62 14.54 -6.41
C MET A 23 -14.01 14.12 -6.91
N LEU A 24 -14.87 15.10 -7.22
CA LEU A 24 -16.20 14.84 -7.78
C LEU A 24 -16.10 14.63 -9.29
N GLY A 25 -16.64 13.52 -9.79
CA GLY A 25 -16.92 13.31 -11.21
C GLY A 25 -18.41 13.05 -11.41
N SER A 26 -19.03 13.89 -12.23
CA SER A 26 -20.46 13.87 -12.53
C SER A 26 -20.89 12.61 -13.28
N THR A 27 -21.94 11.96 -12.79
CA THR A 27 -22.73 10.98 -13.55
C THR A 27 -23.71 11.72 -14.46
N THR A 28 -23.46 11.74 -15.77
CA THR A 28 -24.51 11.83 -16.78
C THR A 28 -24.17 10.91 -17.95
N SER A 29 -25.18 10.16 -18.37
CA SER A 29 -25.24 9.27 -19.52
C SER A 29 -24.49 9.78 -20.76
N HIS A 30 -23.80 8.85 -21.44
CA HIS A 30 -22.98 8.97 -22.66
C HIS A 30 -21.47 9.12 -22.40
N SER A 31 -20.79 7.97 -22.47
CA SER A 31 -19.35 7.78 -22.70
C SER A 31 -18.41 8.95 -22.37
N THR A 32 -18.00 9.09 -21.10
CA THR A 32 -16.76 9.76 -20.73
C THR A 32 -16.21 9.14 -19.44
N SER A 33 -14.90 8.92 -19.42
CA SER A 33 -14.10 8.30 -18.35
C SER A 33 -14.33 8.93 -16.95
N PRO A 34 -14.28 8.17 -15.85
CA PRO A 34 -14.41 8.70 -14.48
C PRO A 34 -13.26 9.68 -14.16
N PRO A 35 -13.42 10.64 -13.23
CA PRO A 35 -12.52 11.78 -13.02
C PRO A 35 -11.07 11.28 -12.81
N THR A 36 -10.22 11.59 -13.79
CA THR A 36 -8.99 10.88 -14.13
C THR A 36 -7.74 11.53 -13.55
N GLY A 37 -6.91 10.78 -12.82
CA GLY A 37 -5.48 11.09 -12.63
C GLY A 37 -4.64 9.91 -13.13
N ASP A 38 -3.89 10.10 -14.20
CA ASP A 38 -3.07 9.05 -14.84
C ASP A 38 -1.60 9.48 -14.79
N THR A 39 -0.82 9.10 -13.77
CA THR A 39 0.52 9.66 -13.50
C THR A 39 1.65 8.63 -13.66
N GLY A 40 2.86 9.09 -13.98
CA GLY A 40 4.06 8.25 -13.98
C GLY A 40 4.59 7.97 -12.56
N ASP A 41 4.36 8.87 -11.62
CA ASP A 41 4.77 8.76 -10.22
C ASP A 41 3.55 8.54 -9.31
N ASP A 42 3.69 8.62 -8.00
CA ASP A 42 2.60 8.41 -7.06
C ASP A 42 1.42 9.37 -7.29
N ALA A 43 0.17 8.91 -7.11
CA ALA A 43 -1.01 9.75 -7.36
C ALA A 43 -1.35 10.68 -6.17
N ILE A 44 -1.53 10.12 -4.97
CA ILE A 44 -1.63 10.87 -3.71
C ILE A 44 -0.41 10.54 -2.87
N SER A 45 0.47 11.52 -2.67
CA SER A 45 1.79 11.27 -2.07
C SER A 45 2.13 12.29 -0.97
N PRO A 46 1.47 12.24 0.21
CA PRO A 46 1.83 13.11 1.31
C PRO A 46 3.27 12.82 1.76
N LYS A 47 4.07 13.89 1.80
CA LYS A 47 5.42 13.88 2.36
C LYS A 47 5.46 14.73 3.62
N SER A 48 6.17 14.25 4.62
CA SER A 48 6.39 14.97 5.87
C SER A 48 7.84 15.49 5.89
N THR A 49 8.26 16.22 4.86
CA THR A 49 9.65 16.70 4.71
C THR A 49 9.96 17.85 5.66
N THR A 50 9.00 18.76 5.81
CA THR A 50 9.18 20.05 6.49
C THR A 50 8.25 20.22 7.69
N GLY A 51 7.37 19.25 7.95
CA GLY A 51 6.46 19.22 9.07
C GLY A 51 5.58 17.96 9.06
N PRO A 52 4.85 17.69 10.16
CA PRO A 52 3.94 16.56 10.25
C PRO A 52 2.70 16.74 9.36
N VAL A 53 2.07 15.62 8.99
CA VAL A 53 0.82 15.60 8.22
C VAL A 53 -0.30 15.08 9.12
N TYR A 54 -1.26 15.94 9.42
CA TYR A 54 -2.40 15.59 10.29
C TYR A 54 -3.73 15.83 9.60
N ASN A 55 -4.73 14.99 9.89
CA ASN A 55 -6.12 15.20 9.47
C ASN A 55 -6.31 15.27 7.94
N LEU A 56 -5.53 14.50 7.18
CA LEU A 56 -5.70 14.42 5.72
C LEU A 56 -6.78 13.40 5.39
N THR A 57 -7.80 13.84 4.65
CA THR A 57 -8.88 12.97 4.15
C THR A 57 -8.93 13.02 2.63
N ALA A 58 -8.97 11.87 1.97
CA ALA A 58 -9.20 11.78 0.53
C ALA A 58 -10.36 10.82 0.24
N THR A 59 -11.38 11.29 -0.49
CA THR A 59 -12.55 10.48 -0.79
C THR A 59 -13.03 10.59 -2.23
N ASN A 60 -13.74 9.54 -2.68
CA ASN A 60 -14.38 9.49 -4.00
C ASN A 60 -13.39 9.60 -5.17
N CYS A 61 -12.21 8.99 -5.04
CA CYS A 61 -11.14 9.14 -6.02
C CYS A 61 -11.08 7.97 -7.01
N TRP A 62 -10.74 8.27 -8.27
CA TRP A 62 -10.31 7.28 -9.25
C TRP A 62 -8.87 7.59 -9.68
N MET A 63 -7.98 6.58 -9.69
CA MET A 63 -6.55 6.80 -9.95
C MET A 63 -5.93 5.67 -10.76
N ARG A 64 -4.96 6.03 -11.63
CA ARG A 64 -4.03 5.12 -12.30
C ARG A 64 -2.61 5.68 -12.20
N THR A 65 -1.62 4.83 -11.95
CA THR A 65 -0.22 5.27 -11.85
C THR A 65 0.79 4.19 -12.23
N LYS A 66 1.98 4.57 -12.72
CA LYS A 66 3.12 3.64 -12.87
C LYS A 66 3.91 3.40 -11.57
N SER A 67 3.60 4.11 -10.48
CA SER A 67 4.16 3.94 -9.14
C SER A 67 3.07 3.51 -8.15
N CYS A 68 2.85 4.25 -7.07
CA CYS A 68 1.95 3.89 -5.99
C CYS A 68 0.73 4.84 -5.92
N ALA A 69 -0.48 4.28 -5.88
CA ALA A 69 -1.68 5.09 -5.98
C ALA A 69 -1.84 6.03 -4.77
N ILE A 70 -1.60 5.52 -3.56
CA ILE A 70 -1.48 6.33 -2.35
C ILE A 70 -0.16 5.95 -1.67
N LYS A 71 0.74 6.91 -1.45
CA LYS A 71 2.04 6.64 -0.82
C LYS A 71 2.39 7.64 0.28
N PHE A 72 2.67 7.16 1.48
CA PHE A 72 3.28 8.00 2.52
C PHE A 72 4.80 7.84 2.45
N GLY A 73 5.52 8.96 2.52
CA GLY A 73 6.98 8.96 2.36
C GLY A 73 7.43 8.74 0.91
N SER A 74 8.69 8.47 0.59
CA SER A 74 9.74 8.11 1.55
C SER A 74 10.25 9.25 2.40
N ALA A 75 10.16 10.50 1.95
CA ALA A 75 10.47 11.67 2.77
C ALA A 75 9.49 11.75 3.95
N SER A 76 9.93 11.21 5.09
CA SER A 76 9.08 10.82 6.23
C SER A 76 9.67 11.31 7.56
N PHE A 77 10.16 12.55 7.58
CA PHE A 77 10.94 13.11 8.70
C PHE A 77 10.09 13.49 9.92
N PHE A 78 8.77 13.55 9.76
CA PHE A 78 7.81 13.96 10.78
C PHE A 78 6.58 13.03 10.73
N ASP A 79 5.71 13.13 11.73
CA ASP A 79 4.61 12.18 11.88
C ASP A 79 3.49 12.36 10.85
N PHE A 80 2.85 11.26 10.49
CA PHE A 80 1.56 11.18 9.82
C PHE A 80 0.52 10.69 10.82
N LYS A 81 -0.56 11.46 11.06
CA LYS A 81 -1.58 11.07 12.05
C LYS A 81 -3.00 11.49 11.72
N ARG A 82 -3.96 10.59 11.95
CA ARG A 82 -5.40 10.78 11.64
C ARG A 82 -5.62 11.01 10.16
N LEU A 83 -5.36 9.98 9.35
CA LEU A 83 -5.57 10.03 7.90
C LEU A 83 -6.70 9.10 7.48
N VAL A 84 -7.54 9.54 6.54
CA VAL A 84 -8.70 8.78 6.06
C VAL A 84 -8.74 8.74 4.53
N PHE A 85 -8.81 7.54 3.97
CA PHE A 85 -8.93 7.29 2.53
C PHE A 85 -10.14 6.42 2.28
N ASP A 86 -11.20 7.00 1.71
CA ASP A 86 -12.50 6.32 1.59
C ASP A 86 -13.12 6.40 0.19
N ASN A 87 -13.77 5.32 -0.24
CA ASN A 87 -14.44 5.23 -1.54
C ASN A 87 -13.48 5.54 -2.71
N ILE A 88 -12.48 4.68 -2.89
CA ILE A 88 -11.42 4.87 -3.89
C ILE A 88 -11.37 3.71 -4.88
N THR A 89 -11.24 4.02 -6.16
CA THR A 89 -10.98 3.04 -7.22
C THR A 89 -9.57 3.24 -7.77
N ILE A 90 -8.73 2.20 -7.66
CA ILE A 90 -7.36 2.19 -8.17
C ILE A 90 -7.29 1.23 -9.36
N VAL A 91 -6.88 1.70 -10.52
CA VAL A 91 -6.82 0.88 -11.73
C VAL A 91 -5.40 0.83 -12.26
N ASP A 92 -4.89 -0.37 -12.55
CA ASP A 92 -3.58 -0.56 -13.20
C ASP A 92 -2.46 0.23 -12.50
N SER A 93 -2.30 0.07 -11.19
CA SER A 93 -1.20 0.71 -10.46
C SER A 93 -0.09 -0.26 -10.12
N HIS A 94 1.15 0.22 -9.96
CA HIS A 94 2.24 -0.68 -9.55
C HIS A 94 2.10 -1.04 -8.07
N ARG A 95 1.65 -0.10 -7.24
CA ARG A 95 1.21 -0.33 -5.87
C ARG A 95 -0.15 0.32 -5.62
N GLY A 96 -0.96 -0.31 -4.78
CA GLY A 96 -2.24 0.24 -4.34
C GLY A 96 -2.03 1.24 -3.20
N LEU A 97 -1.88 0.71 -2.00
CA LEU A 97 -1.74 1.46 -0.76
C LEU A 97 -0.32 1.28 -0.21
N GLY A 98 0.43 2.37 -0.12
CA GLY A 98 1.85 2.37 0.20
C GLY A 98 2.18 3.19 1.45
N MET A 99 2.96 2.62 2.34
CA MET A 99 3.67 3.35 3.40
C MET A 99 5.13 2.96 3.33
N GLN A 100 5.99 3.92 2.99
CA GLN A 100 7.42 3.72 2.87
C GLN A 100 8.11 4.68 3.82
N ILE A 101 8.28 4.29 5.08
CA ILE A 101 8.78 5.17 6.15
C ILE A 101 10.27 4.92 6.37
N ARG A 102 11.06 5.99 6.36
CA ARG A 102 12.53 5.94 6.28
C ARG A 102 13.27 6.93 7.16
N ASP A 103 12.62 8.00 7.61
CA ASP A 103 13.32 9.18 8.16
C ASP A 103 12.94 9.51 9.62
N GLY A 104 12.46 8.51 10.38
CA GLY A 104 12.16 8.63 11.81
C GLY A 104 10.79 9.18 12.17
N GLY A 105 10.02 9.70 11.23
CA GLY A 105 8.62 10.07 11.43
C GLY A 105 7.74 8.82 11.56
N ASN A 106 6.74 8.89 12.44
CA ASN A 106 5.84 7.77 12.69
C ASN A 106 4.55 7.90 11.88
N VAL A 107 3.88 6.78 11.64
CA VAL A 107 2.52 6.76 11.10
C VAL A 107 1.60 6.19 12.17
N ASN A 108 0.54 6.91 12.53
CA ASN A 108 -0.48 6.40 13.44
C ASN A 108 -1.90 6.83 13.06
N ASP A 109 -2.88 5.99 13.40
CA ASP A 109 -4.31 6.24 13.17
C ASP A 109 -4.64 6.57 11.70
N VAL A 110 -4.62 5.53 10.87
CA VAL A 110 -4.92 5.65 9.43
C VAL A 110 -6.01 4.65 9.05
N VAL A 111 -7.00 5.13 8.30
CA VAL A 111 -8.11 4.31 7.80
C VAL A 111 -8.11 4.31 6.28
N PHE A 112 -8.09 3.11 5.70
CA PHE A 112 -8.38 2.85 4.30
C PHE A 112 -9.69 2.06 4.22
N SER A 113 -10.73 2.64 3.64
CA SER A 113 -12.05 2.02 3.57
C SER A 113 -12.70 2.08 2.20
N ASN A 114 -13.51 1.06 1.88
CA ASN A 114 -14.32 1.03 0.66
C ASN A 114 -13.47 1.20 -0.62
N ILE A 115 -12.43 0.37 -0.77
CA ILE A 115 -11.45 0.49 -1.87
C ILE A 115 -11.54 -0.70 -2.82
N LYS A 116 -11.60 -0.42 -4.12
CA LYS A 116 -11.46 -1.43 -5.18
C LYS A 116 -10.18 -1.16 -5.95
N MET A 117 -9.30 -2.15 -6.05
CA MET A 117 -8.00 -1.95 -6.70
C MET A 117 -7.62 -3.04 -7.69
N ARG A 118 -6.86 -2.66 -8.72
CA ARG A 118 -6.12 -3.57 -9.59
C ARG A 118 -4.66 -3.14 -9.67
N THR A 119 -3.75 -4.00 -9.22
CA THR A 119 -2.31 -3.73 -9.28
C THR A 119 -1.60 -4.71 -10.19
N ARG A 120 -0.61 -4.22 -10.93
CA ARG A 120 0.10 -4.98 -11.95
C ARG A 120 1.58 -4.65 -11.95
N TYR A 121 2.39 -5.57 -12.45
CA TYR A 121 3.78 -5.24 -12.72
C TYR A 121 3.88 -4.24 -13.87
N TYR A 122 4.87 -3.36 -13.72
CA TYR A 122 5.39 -2.50 -14.76
C TYR A 122 6.85 -2.82 -15.04
N HIS A 123 7.43 -2.11 -16.02
CA HIS A 123 8.85 -2.21 -16.31
C HIS A 123 9.69 -1.98 -15.04
N PRO A 124 10.77 -2.73 -14.78
CA PRO A 124 11.56 -2.65 -13.54
C PRO A 124 12.15 -1.28 -13.19
N LEU A 125 12.18 -0.34 -14.14
CA LEU A 125 12.59 1.05 -13.91
C LEU A 125 11.58 1.84 -13.07
N TRP A 126 10.32 1.41 -13.02
CA TRP A 126 9.29 2.05 -12.19
C TRP A 126 9.30 1.47 -10.78
N TRP A 127 9.13 2.33 -9.78
CA TRP A 127 8.97 1.93 -8.39
C TRP A 127 7.67 1.16 -8.21
N GLY A 128 7.69 0.06 -7.45
CA GLY A 128 6.54 -0.85 -7.32
C GLY A 128 6.92 -2.29 -7.64
N ARG A 129 6.14 -3.27 -7.15
CA ARG A 129 6.21 -4.68 -7.54
C ARG A 129 4.82 -5.34 -7.55
N ALA A 130 3.79 -4.62 -7.98
CA ALA A 130 2.39 -5.07 -8.10
C ALA A 130 1.64 -5.33 -6.77
N GLU A 131 2.14 -4.83 -5.64
CA GLU A 131 1.54 -5.08 -4.32
C GLU A 131 0.25 -4.27 -4.13
N PRO A 132 -0.87 -4.88 -3.71
CA PRO A 132 -2.09 -4.14 -3.38
C PRO A 132 -1.89 -3.28 -2.12
N ILE A 133 -1.19 -3.82 -1.12
CA ILE A 133 -0.82 -3.12 0.12
C ILE A 133 0.67 -3.37 0.34
N TYR A 134 1.43 -2.28 0.52
CA TYR A 134 2.87 -2.26 0.72
C TYR A 134 3.18 -1.37 1.91
N ILE A 135 3.63 -1.97 3.01
CA ILE A 135 4.05 -1.26 4.22
C ILE A 135 5.49 -1.66 4.50
N THR A 136 6.38 -0.67 4.54
CA THR A 136 7.76 -0.87 4.92
C THR A 136 8.24 0.24 5.85
N THR A 137 8.92 -0.14 6.92
CA THR A 137 9.68 0.81 7.73
C THR A 137 11.07 0.25 8.07
N CYS A 138 12.08 1.05 7.76
CA CYS A 138 13.48 0.80 8.08
C CYS A 138 14.25 2.11 7.87
N PRO A 139 15.53 2.25 8.25
CA PRO A 139 16.21 3.54 8.13
C PRO A 139 16.61 3.81 6.68
N ARG A 140 16.59 5.09 6.25
CA ARG A 140 17.06 5.50 4.91
C ARG A 140 18.56 5.24 4.71
N HIS A 141 19.33 5.56 5.73
CA HIS A 141 20.79 5.39 5.79
C HIS A 141 21.15 4.78 7.15
N PRO A 142 22.35 4.20 7.33
CA PRO A 142 22.74 3.58 8.61
C PRO A 142 22.61 4.47 9.85
N ASP A 143 22.68 5.80 9.69
CA ASP A 143 22.56 6.82 10.72
C ASP A 143 21.14 7.42 10.85
N SER A 144 20.22 7.06 9.94
CA SER A 144 18.84 7.52 9.99
C SER A 144 18.05 6.78 11.07
N LYS A 145 17.06 7.46 11.66
CA LYS A 145 16.15 6.84 12.63
C LYS A 145 15.07 6.02 11.91
N GLU A 146 14.71 4.87 12.48
CA GLU A 146 13.53 4.11 12.09
C GLU A 146 12.27 4.78 12.65
N GLY A 147 11.18 4.76 11.88
CA GLY A 147 9.85 5.18 12.34
C GLY A 147 8.95 3.98 12.62
N ALA A 148 7.98 4.12 13.52
CA ALA A 148 6.96 3.09 13.74
C ALA A 148 5.70 3.35 12.91
N ILE A 149 4.98 2.28 12.57
CA ILE A 149 3.67 2.37 11.91
C ILE A 149 2.67 1.63 12.79
N SER A 150 1.62 2.32 13.21
CA SER A 150 0.67 1.81 14.20
C SER A 150 -0.78 2.17 13.89
N ASP A 151 -1.71 1.36 14.38
CA ASP A 151 -3.16 1.65 14.36
C ASP A 151 -3.69 1.92 12.94
N ILE A 152 -3.40 0.99 12.03
CA ILE A 152 -3.83 1.07 10.63
C ILE A 152 -5.01 0.13 10.42
N ARG A 153 -6.08 0.64 9.80
CA ARG A 153 -7.30 -0.11 9.53
C ARG A 153 -7.57 -0.17 8.04
N PHE A 154 -7.62 -1.39 7.50
CA PHE A 154 -8.06 -1.71 6.15
C PHE A 154 -9.45 -2.33 6.24
N ILE A 155 -10.47 -1.69 5.65
CA ILE A 155 -11.87 -2.07 5.83
C ILE A 155 -12.60 -2.12 4.48
N ASN A 156 -13.28 -3.22 4.16
CA ASN A 156 -14.05 -3.35 2.92
C ASN A 156 -13.20 -3.05 1.67
N ILE A 157 -12.15 -3.85 1.47
CA ILE A 157 -11.21 -3.69 0.35
C ILE A 157 -11.25 -4.92 -0.54
N SER A 158 -11.34 -4.71 -1.85
CA SER A 158 -11.19 -5.76 -2.85
C SER A 158 -10.05 -5.46 -3.82
N SER A 159 -9.28 -6.50 -4.18
CA SER A 159 -8.12 -6.36 -5.07
C SER A 159 -8.00 -7.48 -6.08
N VAL A 160 -7.57 -7.15 -7.29
CA VAL A 160 -6.93 -8.10 -8.22
C VAL A 160 -5.48 -7.68 -8.42
N SER A 161 -4.51 -8.48 -7.95
CA SER A 161 -3.09 -8.11 -7.95
C SER A 161 -2.16 -9.19 -8.52
N GLU A 162 -1.04 -8.76 -9.09
CA GLU A 162 0.03 -9.68 -9.54
C GLU A 162 1.07 -10.00 -8.46
N ASN A 163 0.93 -9.44 -7.26
CA ASN A 163 1.75 -9.76 -6.09
C ASN A 163 0.92 -9.73 -4.80
N GLY A 164 1.51 -10.26 -3.73
CA GLY A 164 0.96 -10.31 -2.39
C GLY A 164 0.99 -8.97 -1.67
N VAL A 165 0.31 -8.92 -0.53
CA VAL A 165 0.48 -7.87 0.48
C VAL A 165 1.87 -8.01 1.10
N PHE A 166 2.58 -6.90 1.27
CA PHE A 166 3.93 -6.91 1.84
C PHE A 166 3.99 -5.97 3.05
N LEU A 167 4.18 -6.55 4.24
CA LEU A 167 4.24 -5.86 5.52
C LEU A 167 5.58 -6.17 6.19
N ALA A 168 6.52 -5.22 6.11
CA ALA A 168 7.85 -5.37 6.70
C ALA A 168 8.20 -4.18 7.59
N GLY A 169 8.15 -4.40 8.90
CA GLY A 169 8.79 -3.52 9.86
C GLY A 169 10.31 -3.71 9.89
N SER A 170 10.91 -3.11 10.90
CA SER A 170 12.31 -3.27 11.27
C SER A 170 12.44 -3.51 12.77
N LYS A 171 13.65 -3.84 13.23
CA LYS A 171 13.92 -4.18 14.63
C LYS A 171 13.50 -3.07 15.61
N HIS A 172 13.66 -1.80 15.24
CA HIS A 172 13.27 -0.64 16.06
C HIS A 172 12.08 0.13 15.47
N GLY A 173 11.72 -0.09 14.20
CA GLY A 173 10.48 0.37 13.56
C GLY A 173 9.45 -0.75 13.42
N LEU A 174 8.74 -1.10 14.49
CA LEU A 174 7.74 -2.16 14.42
C LEU A 174 6.45 -1.70 13.71
N LEU A 175 5.80 -2.66 13.02
CA LEU A 175 4.40 -2.51 12.61
C LEU A 175 3.50 -2.96 13.76
N ARG A 176 2.58 -2.12 14.21
CA ARG A 176 1.71 -2.42 15.35
C ARG A 176 0.24 -2.23 15.06
N ASN A 177 -0.61 -3.07 15.64
CA ASN A 177 -2.06 -2.92 15.59
C ASN A 177 -2.59 -2.68 14.15
N LEU A 178 -2.23 -3.58 13.23
CA LEU A 178 -2.78 -3.57 11.89
C LEU A 178 -4.05 -4.41 11.85
N LYS A 179 -5.13 -3.86 11.29
CA LYS A 179 -6.42 -4.56 11.19
C LYS A 179 -6.88 -4.65 9.74
N PHE A 180 -7.18 -5.87 9.32
CA PHE A 180 -7.77 -6.19 8.03
C PHE A 180 -9.18 -6.71 8.28
N LYS A 181 -10.20 -5.97 7.84
CA LYS A 181 -11.61 -6.34 8.03
C LYS A 181 -12.38 -6.34 6.72
N ASN A 182 -13.07 -7.44 6.42
CA ASN A 182 -13.86 -7.59 5.19
C ASN A 182 -12.99 -7.36 3.94
N ILE A 183 -12.00 -8.22 3.73
CA ILE A 183 -11.01 -8.07 2.66
C ILE A 183 -11.14 -9.20 1.64
N ASP A 184 -11.06 -8.86 0.36
CA ASP A 184 -11.19 -9.79 -0.75
C ASP A 184 -10.00 -9.64 -1.72
N LEU A 185 -9.03 -10.54 -1.64
CA LEU A 185 -7.79 -10.47 -2.43
C LEU A 185 -7.79 -11.59 -3.46
N THR A 186 -7.71 -11.22 -4.74
CA THR A 186 -7.52 -12.15 -5.85
C THR A 186 -6.13 -11.94 -6.46
N TYR A 187 -5.31 -12.97 -6.39
CA TYR A 187 -3.98 -12.98 -6.96
C TYR A 187 -4.03 -13.63 -8.34
N LYS A 188 -3.62 -12.88 -9.36
CA LYS A 188 -3.62 -13.35 -10.75
C LYS A 188 -2.39 -12.83 -11.44
N ARG A 189 -1.82 -13.60 -12.36
CA ARG A 189 -0.70 -13.15 -13.20
C ARG A 189 -1.18 -12.92 -14.63
N TRP A 190 -0.87 -11.77 -15.23
CA TRP A 190 -1.31 -11.43 -16.58
C TRP A 190 -0.34 -10.52 -17.38
N THR A 191 0.69 -9.95 -16.76
CA THR A 191 1.74 -9.21 -17.49
C THR A 191 2.99 -10.05 -17.71
N ASN A 192 3.85 -9.63 -18.64
CA ASN A 192 5.08 -10.36 -18.97
C ASN A 192 6.32 -9.87 -18.19
N TYR A 193 6.17 -8.93 -17.26
CA TYR A 193 7.30 -8.38 -16.48
C TYR A 193 7.71 -9.29 -15.32
N THR A 194 8.99 -9.53 -15.12
CA THR A 194 9.48 -10.44 -14.05
C THR A 194 9.03 -10.02 -12.64
N GLY A 195 8.39 -10.94 -11.92
CA GLY A 195 7.96 -10.79 -10.53
C GLY A 195 8.95 -11.38 -9.51
N GLY A 196 8.48 -11.73 -8.31
CA GLY A 196 9.27 -12.48 -7.32
C GLY A 196 10.38 -11.69 -6.64
N LEU A 197 10.20 -10.37 -6.48
CA LEU A 197 11.09 -9.53 -5.66
C LEU A 197 10.30 -8.71 -4.64
N TYR A 198 10.74 -8.70 -3.38
CA TYR A 198 10.38 -7.70 -2.39
C TYR A 198 11.30 -6.49 -2.55
N ASP A 199 10.76 -5.29 -2.45
CA ASP A 199 11.46 -4.04 -2.68
C ASP A 199 11.61 -3.29 -1.35
N TYR A 200 12.80 -3.31 -0.76
CA TYR A 200 13.09 -2.59 0.50
C TYR A 200 13.62 -1.17 0.25
N ARG A 201 13.91 -0.83 -1.01
CA ARG A 201 14.54 0.43 -1.39
C ARG A 201 13.60 1.62 -1.17
N PRO A 202 14.15 2.84 -1.09
CA PRO A 202 15.53 3.09 -0.67
C PRO A 202 15.68 2.71 0.80
N GLY A 203 16.89 2.37 1.25
CA GLY A 203 17.16 2.17 2.68
C GLY A 203 17.86 0.87 3.00
N CYS A 204 17.35 0.19 4.01
CA CYS A 204 17.94 -0.99 4.64
C CYS A 204 18.42 -2.10 3.70
N GLN A 205 17.80 -2.29 2.54
CA GLN A 205 18.22 -3.30 1.59
C GLN A 205 17.76 -2.98 0.16
N GLU A 206 18.46 -3.58 -0.80
CA GLU A 206 18.02 -3.65 -2.20
C GLU A 206 16.80 -4.57 -2.38
N MET A 207 16.46 -4.88 -3.64
CA MET A 207 15.43 -5.87 -3.93
C MET A 207 15.88 -7.28 -3.51
N VAL A 208 14.96 -8.04 -2.89
CA VAL A 208 15.22 -9.39 -2.38
C VAL A 208 14.35 -10.40 -3.10
N LYS A 209 14.95 -11.50 -3.58
CA LYS A 209 14.21 -12.61 -4.19
C LYS A 209 13.24 -13.23 -3.19
N HIS A 210 12.01 -13.46 -3.63
CA HIS A 210 11.01 -14.17 -2.83
C HIS A 210 10.10 -15.04 -3.68
N LYS A 211 9.42 -15.95 -3.00
CA LYS A 211 8.25 -16.65 -3.55
C LYS A 211 7.04 -15.77 -3.35
N THR A 212 6.24 -15.57 -4.39
CA THR A 212 5.00 -14.80 -4.28
C THR A 212 3.98 -15.60 -3.46
N GLY A 213 3.56 -15.04 -2.33
CA GLY A 213 2.49 -15.55 -1.45
C GLY A 213 1.39 -14.51 -1.27
N GLY A 214 0.39 -14.81 -0.42
CA GLY A 214 -0.75 -13.90 -0.19
C GLY A 214 -0.37 -12.66 0.62
N MET A 215 0.26 -12.87 1.78
CA MET A 215 0.84 -11.84 2.62
C MET A 215 2.25 -12.23 3.05
N MET A 216 3.17 -11.26 3.13
CA MET A 216 4.47 -11.42 3.77
C MET A 216 4.56 -10.52 4.98
N LEU A 217 4.98 -11.11 6.10
CA LEU A 217 4.99 -10.49 7.41
C LEU A 217 6.41 -10.50 7.99
N GLU A 218 6.86 -9.35 8.48
CA GLU A 218 8.15 -9.18 9.14
C GLU A 218 8.05 -8.04 10.15
N HIS A 219 8.55 -8.25 11.38
CA HIS A 219 8.60 -7.22 12.42
C HIS A 219 7.21 -6.62 12.75
N ILE A 220 6.25 -7.49 13.08
CA ILE A 220 4.85 -7.14 13.34
C ILE A 220 4.43 -7.56 14.74
N SER A 221 3.73 -6.68 15.45
CA SER A 221 3.15 -6.94 16.76
C SER A 221 1.70 -6.47 16.78
N GLY A 222 0.73 -7.39 16.77
CA GLY A 222 -0.69 -7.04 16.71
C GLY A 222 -1.20 -6.94 15.28
N LEU A 223 -1.44 -8.08 14.64
CA LEU A 223 -2.14 -8.16 13.35
C LEU A 223 -3.46 -8.89 13.54
N GLU A 224 -4.56 -8.21 13.23
CA GLU A 224 -5.90 -8.76 13.27
C GLU A 224 -6.44 -8.93 11.85
N ILE A 225 -6.89 -10.14 11.53
CA ILE A 225 -7.51 -10.50 10.26
C ILE A 225 -8.93 -10.99 10.55
N ASP A 226 -9.93 -10.24 10.12
CA ASP A 226 -11.36 -10.50 10.35
C ASP A 226 -12.11 -10.52 9.00
N ASN A 227 -12.70 -11.67 8.64
CA ASN A 227 -13.43 -11.86 7.39
C ASN A 227 -12.57 -11.50 6.15
N VAL A 228 -11.51 -12.28 5.93
CA VAL A 228 -10.57 -12.08 4.81
C VAL A 228 -10.54 -13.31 3.92
N ARG A 229 -10.78 -13.09 2.62
CA ARG A 229 -10.74 -14.11 1.58
C ARG A 229 -9.57 -13.84 0.65
N MET A 230 -8.74 -14.85 0.48
CA MET A 230 -7.63 -14.86 -0.45
C MET A 230 -7.88 -15.90 -1.54
N ARG A 231 -7.68 -15.51 -2.79
CA ARG A 231 -7.97 -16.32 -3.97
C ARG A 231 -6.80 -16.31 -4.94
N TRP A 232 -6.43 -17.47 -5.46
CA TRP A 232 -5.42 -17.58 -6.51
C TRP A 232 -6.10 -17.97 -7.82
N ALA A 233 -6.05 -17.09 -8.80
CA ALA A 233 -6.52 -17.41 -10.14
C ALA A 233 -5.54 -18.40 -10.78
N ARG A 234 -6.04 -19.58 -11.17
CA ARG A 234 -5.27 -20.54 -11.96
C ARG A 234 -4.73 -19.86 -13.21
N GLY A 235 -3.42 -19.95 -13.41
CA GLY A 235 -2.71 -19.38 -14.53
C GLY A 235 -1.49 -20.21 -14.89
N SER A 236 -1.07 -20.12 -16.14
CA SER A 236 0.02 -20.91 -16.74
C SER A 236 1.44 -20.54 -16.28
N LEU A 237 1.57 -19.53 -15.41
CA LEU A 237 2.87 -18.95 -15.05
C LEU A 237 3.42 -19.59 -13.77
N LYS A 238 4.49 -20.38 -13.93
CA LYS A 238 5.30 -20.96 -12.84
C LYS A 238 5.80 -19.88 -11.87
N GLY A 239 5.78 -20.14 -10.57
CA GLY A 239 6.41 -19.29 -9.55
C GLY A 239 5.49 -18.75 -8.45
N TRP A 240 4.20 -19.07 -8.48
CA TRP A 240 3.31 -18.85 -7.34
C TRP A 240 3.38 -20.04 -6.40
N ASN A 241 3.74 -19.78 -5.14
CA ASN A 241 3.47 -20.73 -4.08
C ASN A 241 2.10 -20.37 -3.50
N VAL A 242 1.22 -21.34 -3.34
CA VAL A 242 -0.07 -21.18 -2.65
C VAL A 242 0.17 -21.12 -1.14
N ASN A 243 1.00 -20.15 -0.72
CA ASN A 243 1.31 -19.86 0.66
C ASN A 243 0.56 -18.59 1.02
N PRO A 244 -0.54 -18.69 1.77
CA PRO A 244 -1.39 -17.53 2.04
C PRO A 244 -0.69 -16.50 2.92
N ILE A 245 0.13 -16.97 3.86
CA ILE A 245 0.95 -16.13 4.74
C ILE A 245 2.38 -16.67 4.71
N LEU A 246 3.32 -15.77 4.46
CA LEU A 246 4.76 -15.95 4.60
C LEU A 246 5.21 -15.06 5.76
N PHE A 247 6.17 -15.52 6.55
CA PHE A 247 6.75 -14.69 7.58
C PHE A 247 8.23 -14.95 7.78
N ARG A 248 8.95 -13.94 8.27
CA ARG A 248 10.28 -14.14 8.84
C ARG A 248 10.15 -14.64 10.28
N PRO A 249 10.67 -15.84 10.61
CA PRO A 249 10.59 -16.39 11.96
C PRO A 249 11.11 -15.42 13.03
N SER A 250 10.58 -15.49 14.25
CA SER A 250 10.97 -14.69 15.44
C SER A 250 10.69 -13.19 15.42
N THR A 251 10.10 -12.65 14.34
CA THR A 251 9.83 -11.21 14.22
C THR A 251 8.35 -10.84 14.37
N ILE A 252 7.51 -11.80 14.79
CA ILE A 252 6.05 -11.65 14.82
C ILE A 252 5.49 -12.09 16.15
N ASP A 253 4.59 -11.27 16.70
CA ASP A 253 3.77 -11.60 17.86
C ASP A 253 2.34 -11.05 17.74
N ASN A 254 1.45 -11.51 18.61
CA ASN A 254 0.06 -11.04 18.73
C ASN A 254 -0.74 -11.09 17.42
N LEU A 255 -0.86 -12.29 16.84
CA LEU A 255 -1.71 -12.53 15.68
C LEU A 255 -3.12 -12.96 16.10
N SER A 256 -4.15 -12.43 15.44
CA SER A 256 -5.54 -12.82 15.61
C SER A 256 -6.20 -13.04 14.26
N PHE A 257 -6.88 -14.18 14.09
CA PHE A 257 -7.57 -14.55 12.86
C PHE A 257 -9.01 -14.96 13.18
N HIS A 258 -9.97 -14.33 12.52
CA HIS A 258 -11.39 -14.61 12.60
C HIS A 258 -11.97 -14.64 11.17
N ASP A 259 -12.74 -15.67 10.82
CA ASP A 259 -13.33 -15.85 9.49
C ASP A 259 -12.34 -15.67 8.31
N TRP A 260 -11.17 -16.30 8.44
CA TRP A 260 -10.13 -16.26 7.41
C TRP A 260 -10.23 -17.46 6.46
N GLN A 261 -10.17 -17.20 5.15
CA GLN A 261 -10.24 -18.22 4.10
C GLN A 261 -9.19 -18.01 3.03
N SER A 262 -8.48 -19.08 2.68
CA SER A 262 -7.60 -19.15 1.52
C SER A 262 -8.10 -20.25 0.59
N VAL A 263 -8.48 -19.89 -0.63
CA VAL A 263 -9.08 -20.83 -1.59
C VAL A 263 -8.42 -20.70 -2.96
N ASP A 264 -8.31 -21.82 -3.66
CA ASP A 264 -7.98 -21.79 -5.09
C ASP A 264 -9.22 -21.37 -5.88
N VAL A 265 -9.04 -20.53 -6.90
CA VAL A 265 -10.10 -20.29 -7.89
C VAL A 265 -10.05 -21.45 -8.87
N GLN A 266 -11.14 -22.22 -8.95
CA GLN A 266 -11.29 -23.32 -9.92
C GLN A 266 -11.16 -22.83 -11.37
#